data_AF-A0A0D3HSD1-F1
#
_entry.id   AF-A0A0D3HSD1-F1
#
_cell.length_a   1.000
_cell.length_b   1.000
_cell.length_c   1.000
_cell.angle_alpha   90.00
_cell.angle_beta   90.00
_cell.angle_gamma   90.00
#
_symmetry.space_group_name_H-M   'P 1'
#
loop_
_entity.id
_entity.type
_entity.pdbx_description
1 polymer ?
#
loop_
_entity_poly.entity_id
_entity_poly.type
_entity_poly.pdbx_seq_one_letter_code
_entity_poly.pdbx_strand_id
1 'polypeptide(L)'
;MLCGVEILCSVVAVVARVLGRALMTICSPKFSTAGLIGSPTTAWGGGGAKTKVHVESEKQQLPPPPSPPALVLPAFKRNCTDQEQRAPAMSTKAARGRPPRLVIPAAAPVAVARGGVDPFGGRETDVATETEVKGEGFCLASRRGVRHAMEDGYGVITRHKIEGGSQLAFYGVYDGHGGRAAVDFVADKLGKNVVAAAAAAATTMSRHQAAGSSSPSQQRREEEDDVTAAIRAAYLTTDSEFLSQGVRGGACAATALVKDGELYVSNVGDCRAVLGSRGGVATALTSDHTPGREDERLRIESTGGYVSCGGSGVWRVQDSLAVSRAFGDAGVKQWVTCEPETARVSLTADGDCRFLVLASDGLWCKVSNQEAVDAVAAAAAAAGGSGVHVAGSTDPCKELVAMARSRGSRDDITVMVVDLQPFLPV
;
A
#
# COMPACT_ATOMS: atom_id res chain seq x y z
N MET A 1 -42.17 -18.97 3.91
CA MET A 1 -40.85 -19.02 4.59
C MET A 1 -40.63 -20.36 5.27
N LEU A 2 -40.60 -21.49 4.54
CA LEU A 2 -40.31 -22.81 5.13
C LEU A 2 -39.63 -23.79 4.13
N CYS A 3 -38.89 -23.28 3.13
CA CYS A 3 -38.16 -24.13 2.16
C CYS A 3 -36.64 -23.85 2.13
N GLY A 4 -36.15 -22.84 2.86
CA GLY A 4 -34.74 -22.43 2.86
C GLY A 4 -33.86 -23.07 3.94
N VAL A 5 -34.45 -23.72 4.95
CA VAL A 5 -33.70 -24.23 6.13
C VAL A 5 -33.23 -25.68 5.93
N GLU A 6 -33.95 -26.51 5.17
CA GLU A 6 -33.57 -27.92 4.94
C GLU A 6 -32.38 -28.07 3.97
N ILE A 7 -32.18 -27.10 3.06
CA ILE A 7 -31.05 -27.10 2.13
C ILE A 7 -29.74 -26.75 2.86
N LEU A 8 -29.79 -25.90 3.88
CA LEU A 8 -28.60 -25.50 4.64
C LEU A 8 -28.05 -26.62 5.53
N CYS A 9 -28.92 -27.46 6.12
CA CYS A 9 -28.49 -28.60 6.93
C CYS A 9 -27.86 -29.73 6.11
N SER A 10 -28.28 -29.92 4.85
CA SER A 10 -27.74 -30.97 3.98
C SER A 10 -26.36 -30.63 3.41
N VAL A 11 -26.10 -29.34 3.11
CA VAL A 11 -24.80 -28.88 2.59
C VAL A 11 -23.72 -28.91 3.67
N VAL A 12 -24.05 -28.55 4.91
CA VAL A 12 -23.11 -28.61 6.06
C VAL A 12 -22.69 -30.06 6.38
N ALA A 13 -23.59 -31.03 6.26
CA ALA A 13 -23.28 -32.44 6.48
C ALA A 13 -22.38 -33.06 5.40
N VAL A 14 -22.45 -32.57 4.16
CA VAL A 14 -21.59 -33.02 3.05
C VAL A 14 -20.19 -32.41 3.15
N VAL A 15 -20.09 -31.12 3.49
CA VAL A 15 -18.79 -30.44 3.70
C VAL A 15 -18.01 -31.04 4.88
N ALA A 16 -18.69 -31.43 5.96
CA ALA A 16 -18.05 -32.09 7.10
C ALA A 16 -17.52 -33.50 6.78
N ARG A 17 -18.18 -34.26 5.89
CA ARG A 17 -17.72 -35.60 5.46
C ARG A 17 -16.56 -35.55 4.47
N VAL A 18 -16.45 -34.47 3.68
CA VAL A 18 -15.33 -34.26 2.75
C VAL A 18 -14.07 -33.79 3.49
N LEU A 19 -14.22 -32.94 4.51
CA LEU A 19 -13.10 -32.47 5.34
C LEU A 19 -12.57 -33.55 6.30
N GLY A 20 -13.41 -34.48 6.76
CA GLY A 20 -13.00 -35.56 7.67
C GLY A 20 -12.16 -36.69 7.05
N ARG A 21 -12.04 -36.76 5.71
CA ARG A 21 -11.27 -37.80 5.01
C ARG A 21 -9.89 -37.36 4.51
N ALA A 22 -9.55 -36.08 4.61
CA ALA A 22 -8.28 -35.53 4.11
C ALA A 22 -7.14 -35.50 5.16
N LEU A 23 -7.38 -35.95 6.40
CA LEU A 23 -6.40 -35.83 7.50
C LEU A 23 -5.87 -37.17 8.06
N MET A 24 -5.86 -38.24 7.25
CA MET A 24 -5.38 -39.57 7.68
C MET A 24 -4.55 -40.25 6.59
N THR A 25 -3.51 -39.61 6.07
CA THR A 25 -2.40 -40.33 5.42
C THR A 25 -1.12 -39.48 5.51
N ILE A 26 0.00 -40.15 5.77
CA ILE A 26 1.39 -39.65 5.84
C ILE A 26 1.83 -39.21 7.25
N CYS A 27 2.09 -40.19 8.11
CA CYS A 27 3.32 -40.25 8.90
C CYS A 27 3.49 -41.65 9.53
N SER A 28 4.56 -42.34 9.17
CA SER A 28 5.07 -43.50 9.91
C SER A 28 6.59 -43.52 9.76
N PRO A 29 7.36 -43.42 10.86
CA PRO A 29 8.70 -43.94 10.89
C PRO A 29 8.69 -45.33 11.56
N LYS A 30 9.34 -46.28 10.90
CA LYS A 30 9.68 -47.61 11.45
C LYS A 30 10.75 -47.43 12.51
N PHE A 31 10.47 -47.84 13.75
CA PHE A 31 11.49 -48.13 14.75
C PHE A 31 11.52 -49.64 15.01
N SER A 32 12.72 -50.20 14.90
CA SER A 32 13.04 -51.60 15.12
C SER A 32 13.15 -51.86 16.63
N THR A 33 12.42 -52.85 17.12
CA THR A 33 12.51 -53.36 18.50
C THR A 33 13.30 -54.67 18.51
N ALA A 34 14.29 -54.73 19.40
CA ALA A 34 14.96 -55.95 19.80
C ALA A 34 14.82 -56.12 21.32
N GLY A 35 14.40 -57.33 21.73
CA GLY A 35 14.88 -57.98 22.95
C GLY A 35 14.16 -57.69 24.27
N LEU A 36 13.22 -58.56 24.63
CA LEU A 36 12.75 -58.82 26.00
C LEU A 36 13.85 -59.45 26.88
N ILE A 37 13.75 -59.28 28.21
CA ILE A 37 13.54 -60.33 29.25
C ILE A 37 13.94 -59.79 30.64
N GLY A 38 13.07 -59.98 31.65
CA GLY A 38 13.49 -60.15 33.05
C GLY A 38 12.72 -59.36 34.12
N SER A 39 11.76 -60.02 34.78
CA SER A 39 11.23 -59.69 36.14
C SER A 39 11.92 -60.62 37.19
N PRO A 40 11.58 -60.68 38.50
CA PRO A 40 10.85 -59.77 39.43
C PRO A 40 11.51 -59.65 40.86
N THR A 41 10.75 -59.13 41.85
CA THR A 41 10.88 -59.17 43.35
C THR A 41 11.71 -58.05 44.02
N THR A 42 11.36 -57.39 45.16
CA THR A 42 10.43 -57.64 46.28
C THR A 42 10.23 -56.38 47.18
N ALA A 43 9.10 -56.37 47.91
CA ALA A 43 8.90 -55.92 49.32
C ALA A 43 8.78 -54.42 49.76
N TRP A 44 7.54 -54.07 50.12
CA TRP A 44 6.99 -53.64 51.45
C TRP A 44 7.50 -52.40 52.24
N GLY A 45 6.52 -51.58 52.63
CA GLY A 45 6.43 -50.79 53.88
C GLY A 45 6.66 -49.28 53.69
N GLY A 46 5.86 -48.33 54.16
CA GLY A 46 4.70 -48.25 55.05
C GLY A 46 4.65 -46.81 55.61
N GLY A 47 3.49 -46.31 56.04
CA GLY A 47 3.38 -45.11 56.88
C GLY A 47 2.89 -43.85 56.15
N GLY A 48 1.77 -43.31 56.64
CA GLY A 48 1.02 -42.22 56.00
C GLY A 48 1.29 -40.83 56.57
N ALA A 49 0.71 -39.84 55.92
CA ALA A 49 0.13 -38.64 56.54
C ALA A 49 -0.72 -37.93 55.48
N LYS A 50 -1.99 -37.70 55.81
CA LYS A 50 -2.93 -36.91 55.01
C LYS A 50 -2.75 -35.44 55.38
N THR A 51 -2.47 -34.59 54.39
CA THR A 51 -2.64 -33.14 54.52
C THR A 51 -3.53 -32.66 53.39
N LYS A 52 -4.73 -32.23 53.76
CA LYS A 52 -5.78 -31.71 52.89
C LYS A 52 -5.55 -30.20 52.82
N VAL A 53 -4.98 -29.70 51.73
CA VAL A 53 -4.83 -28.26 51.50
C VAL A 53 -6.11 -27.74 50.84
N HIS A 54 -6.79 -26.85 51.55
CA HIS A 54 -7.94 -26.09 51.09
C HIS A 54 -7.41 -24.94 50.21
N VAL A 55 -7.81 -24.89 48.94
CA VAL A 55 -7.53 -23.76 48.05
C VAL A 55 -8.77 -22.86 48.12
N GLU A 56 -8.72 -21.82 48.94
CA GLU A 56 -9.67 -20.72 48.88
C GLU A 56 -9.32 -19.77 47.73
N SER A 57 -10.33 -19.46 46.93
CA SER A 57 -10.27 -18.56 45.79
C SER A 57 -10.43 -17.11 46.25
N GLU A 58 -9.37 -16.30 46.21
CA GLU A 58 -9.48 -14.84 46.30
C GLU A 58 -9.67 -14.25 44.89
N LYS A 59 -10.91 -13.83 44.60
CA LYS A 59 -11.20 -12.88 43.53
C LYS A 59 -10.77 -11.49 43.99
N GLN A 60 -9.62 -11.01 43.52
CA GLN A 60 -9.30 -9.58 43.62
C GLN A 60 -10.13 -8.80 42.61
N GLN A 61 -11.01 -7.94 43.13
CA GLN A 61 -11.88 -7.07 42.37
C GLN A 61 -11.21 -5.69 42.27
N LEU A 62 -10.74 -5.33 41.08
CA LEU A 62 -10.17 -4.02 40.79
C LEU A 62 -11.23 -2.91 40.94
N PRO A 63 -10.90 -1.74 41.51
CA PRO A 63 -11.84 -0.63 41.62
C PRO A 63 -12.13 -0.01 40.23
N PRO A 64 -13.34 0.53 40.00
CA PRO A 64 -13.67 1.17 38.74
C PRO A 64 -12.89 2.48 38.53
N PRO A 65 -12.60 2.86 37.27
CA PRO A 65 -11.88 4.09 36.96
C PRO A 65 -12.70 5.34 37.34
N PRO A 66 -12.04 6.45 37.71
CA PRO A 66 -12.73 7.69 38.04
C PRO A 66 -13.41 8.31 36.81
N SER A 67 -14.62 8.84 37.01
CA SER A 67 -15.40 9.53 35.98
C SER A 67 -14.70 10.83 35.53
N PRO A 68 -14.79 11.20 34.24
CA PRO A 68 -14.18 12.43 33.74
C PRO A 68 -14.87 13.68 34.33
N PRO A 69 -14.14 14.80 34.50
CA PRO A 69 -14.72 16.03 35.04
C PRO A 69 -15.74 16.63 34.06
N ALA A 70 -16.88 17.05 34.59
CA ALA A 70 -17.91 17.75 33.84
C ALA A 70 -17.38 19.12 33.39
N LEU A 71 -17.27 19.32 32.07
CA LEU A 71 -17.05 20.62 31.45
C LEU A 71 -18.32 21.47 31.62
N VAL A 72 -18.30 22.34 32.63
CA VAL A 72 -19.28 23.42 32.77
C VAL A 72 -18.92 24.52 31.79
N LEU A 73 -19.67 24.62 30.68
CA LEU A 73 -19.59 25.75 29.78
C LEU A 73 -20.18 27.00 30.47
N PRO A 74 -19.50 28.15 30.47
CA PRO A 74 -20.08 29.38 31.00
C PRO A 74 -21.22 29.87 30.10
N ALA A 75 -22.36 30.16 30.72
CA ALA A 75 -23.52 30.76 30.08
C ALA A 75 -23.16 32.15 29.51
N PHE A 76 -23.27 32.29 28.20
CA PHE A 76 -23.12 33.59 27.51
C PHE A 76 -24.35 34.45 27.81
N LYS A 77 -24.23 35.36 28.79
CA LYS A 77 -25.23 36.39 29.08
C LYS A 77 -25.28 37.38 27.93
N ARG A 78 -26.39 37.42 27.19
CA ARG A 78 -26.75 38.55 26.32
C ARG A 78 -27.14 39.73 27.22
N ASN A 79 -26.30 40.75 27.28
CA ASN A 79 -26.73 42.06 27.76
C ASN A 79 -27.44 42.79 26.62
N CYS A 80 -28.77 42.76 26.67
CA CYS A 80 -29.60 43.81 26.10
C CYS A 80 -29.60 44.98 27.07
N THR A 81 -29.25 46.18 26.60
CA THR A 81 -29.67 47.43 27.22
C THR A 81 -30.48 48.18 26.19
N ASP A 82 -31.78 48.25 26.45
CA ASP A 82 -32.70 49.19 25.84
C ASP A 82 -32.30 50.62 26.23
N GLN A 83 -32.30 51.53 25.27
CA GLN A 83 -32.67 52.90 25.54
C GLN A 83 -33.73 53.35 24.53
N GLU A 84 -34.88 53.63 25.10
CA GLU A 84 -36.14 54.01 24.51
C GLU A 84 -36.13 55.50 24.16
N GLN A 85 -36.38 55.86 22.89
CA GLN A 85 -36.95 57.16 22.53
C GLN A 85 -38.05 56.97 21.47
N ARG A 86 -39.18 57.61 21.74
CA ARG A 86 -40.50 57.37 21.16
C ARG A 86 -40.79 58.39 20.04
N ALA A 87 -40.99 57.88 18.81
CA ALA A 87 -41.88 58.25 17.68
C ALA A 87 -42.08 59.74 17.26
N PRO A 88 -42.34 60.04 15.96
CA PRO A 88 -43.58 59.61 15.31
C PRO A 88 -43.42 58.96 13.92
N ALA A 89 -44.50 58.30 13.51
CA ALA A 89 -44.61 57.45 12.34
C ALA A 89 -44.65 58.22 11.01
N MET A 90 -43.90 57.70 10.01
CA MET A 90 -44.23 57.87 8.60
C MET A 90 -44.11 56.52 7.87
N SER A 91 -45.19 56.16 7.21
CA SER A 91 -45.36 54.94 6.42
C SER A 91 -44.67 55.07 5.07
N THR A 92 -43.69 54.21 4.76
CA THR A 92 -43.35 53.85 3.38
C THR A 92 -43.02 52.36 3.31
N LYS A 93 -43.89 51.59 2.65
CA LYS A 93 -43.68 50.18 2.31
C LYS A 93 -42.54 50.07 1.28
N ALA A 94 -41.42 49.45 1.66
CA ALA A 94 -40.37 49.05 0.71
C ALA A 94 -40.50 47.56 0.39
N ALA A 95 -41.08 47.26 -0.77
CA ALA A 95 -41.08 45.91 -1.34
C ALA A 95 -39.66 45.58 -1.84
N ARG A 96 -39.05 44.52 -1.31
CA ARG A 96 -37.78 43.96 -1.82
C ARG A 96 -38.05 43.25 -3.15
N GLY A 97 -37.75 43.92 -4.25
CA GLY A 97 -37.81 43.35 -5.61
C GLY A 97 -36.72 42.31 -5.84
N ARG A 98 -37.08 41.18 -6.49
CA ARG A 98 -36.12 40.19 -7.02
C ARG A 98 -35.23 40.84 -8.08
N PRO A 99 -33.94 40.46 -8.19
CA PRO A 99 -33.09 40.97 -9.28
C PRO A 99 -33.66 40.53 -10.64
N PRO A 100 -33.52 41.37 -11.69
CA PRO A 100 -34.04 41.06 -13.01
C PRO A 100 -33.34 39.84 -13.62
N ARG A 101 -34.14 39.03 -14.31
CA ARG A 101 -33.70 37.84 -15.07
C ARG A 101 -32.83 38.30 -16.24
N LEU A 102 -31.61 37.76 -16.35
CA LEU A 102 -30.73 37.99 -17.51
C LEU A 102 -31.46 37.52 -18.78
N VAL A 103 -31.62 38.43 -19.74
CA VAL A 103 -32.13 38.15 -21.08
C VAL A 103 -30.92 37.89 -21.98
N ILE A 104 -30.74 36.64 -22.39
CA ILE A 104 -29.76 36.26 -23.43
C ILE A 104 -30.42 36.56 -24.78
N PRO A 105 -29.83 37.37 -25.67
CA PRO A 105 -30.40 37.63 -26.99
C PRO A 105 -30.49 36.35 -27.81
N ALA A 106 -31.64 36.11 -28.46
CA ALA A 106 -31.81 35.01 -29.39
C ALA A 106 -30.93 35.25 -30.63
N ALA A 107 -30.03 34.31 -30.92
CA ALA A 107 -29.22 34.35 -32.14
C ALA A 107 -30.09 34.16 -33.39
N ALA A 108 -29.92 35.03 -34.38
CA ALA A 108 -30.53 34.93 -35.69
C ALA A 108 -29.93 33.75 -36.48
N PRO A 109 -30.68 33.09 -37.39
CA PRO A 109 -30.17 31.97 -38.16
C PRO A 109 -29.20 32.46 -39.23
N VAL A 110 -27.92 32.09 -39.10
CA VAL A 110 -26.91 32.36 -40.13
C VAL A 110 -26.82 31.15 -41.06
N ALA A 111 -26.97 31.43 -42.35
CA ALA A 111 -26.94 30.47 -43.44
C ALA A 111 -25.61 29.68 -43.49
N VAL A 112 -25.73 28.39 -43.82
CA VAL A 112 -24.62 27.48 -44.05
C VAL A 112 -23.87 27.89 -45.33
N ALA A 113 -22.69 28.48 -45.17
CA ALA A 113 -21.70 28.60 -46.22
C ALA A 113 -20.51 27.70 -45.87
N ARG A 114 -20.18 26.79 -46.78
CA ARG A 114 -19.08 25.81 -46.68
C ARG A 114 -17.73 26.54 -46.58
N GLY A 115 -16.92 26.13 -45.61
CA GLY A 115 -15.50 26.47 -45.49
C GLY A 115 -15.23 27.49 -44.38
N GLY A 116 -14.83 27.00 -43.21
CA GLY A 116 -14.46 27.86 -42.08
C GLY A 116 -13.96 27.06 -40.89
N VAL A 117 -12.70 27.30 -40.57
CA VAL A 117 -11.96 26.97 -39.34
C VAL A 117 -12.81 27.07 -38.06
N ASP A 118 -12.63 26.09 -37.19
CA ASP A 118 -13.29 25.95 -35.89
C ASP A 118 -12.91 27.10 -34.93
N PRO A 119 -13.87 27.93 -34.45
CA PRO A 119 -13.63 29.02 -33.50
C PRO A 119 -13.61 28.57 -32.03
N PHE A 120 -13.76 27.27 -31.75
CA PHE A 120 -13.50 26.63 -30.45
C PHE A 120 -12.31 25.66 -30.51
N GLY A 121 -11.49 25.78 -31.56
CA GLY A 121 -10.24 25.05 -31.74
C GLY A 121 -9.14 25.50 -30.77
N GLY A 122 -9.37 25.28 -29.48
CA GLY A 122 -8.28 25.03 -28.54
C GLY A 122 -7.62 23.73 -28.96
N ARG A 123 -6.68 23.82 -29.90
CA ARG A 123 -5.67 22.79 -30.09
C ARG A 123 -4.84 22.86 -28.81
N GLU A 124 -5.30 22.16 -27.77
CA GLU A 124 -4.47 21.85 -26.62
C GLU A 124 -3.23 21.18 -27.24
N THR A 125 -2.12 21.89 -27.19
CA THR A 125 -0.83 21.37 -27.65
C THR A 125 -0.46 20.29 -26.66
N ASP A 126 -1.06 19.13 -26.88
CA ASP A 126 -0.98 17.90 -26.11
C ASP A 126 0.39 17.25 -26.36
N VAL A 127 1.46 18.05 -26.23
CA VAL A 127 2.81 17.51 -26.06
C VAL A 127 2.91 17.13 -24.59
N ALA A 128 2.16 16.11 -24.19
CA ALA A 128 2.47 15.37 -22.99
C ALA A 128 3.91 14.87 -23.15
N THR A 129 4.81 15.31 -22.27
CA THR A 129 6.18 14.80 -22.22
C THR A 129 6.12 13.37 -21.72
N GLU A 130 6.03 12.43 -22.65
CA GLU A 130 6.25 11.01 -22.42
C GLU A 130 7.76 10.80 -22.27
N THR A 131 8.18 10.31 -21.11
CA THR A 131 9.57 9.97 -20.80
C THR A 131 9.69 8.46 -20.76
N GLU A 132 10.72 7.94 -21.42
CA GLU A 132 11.01 6.51 -21.46
C GLU A 132 12.42 6.27 -20.97
N VAL A 133 12.56 5.28 -20.10
CA VAL A 133 13.85 4.89 -19.56
C VAL A 133 13.96 3.38 -19.64
N LYS A 134 15.07 2.91 -20.21
CA LYS A 134 15.42 1.49 -20.26
C LYS A 134 16.77 1.32 -19.60
N GLY A 135 16.87 0.35 -18.72
CA GLY A 135 18.11 0.00 -18.04
C GLY A 135 18.30 -1.51 -17.96
N GLU A 136 19.36 -1.94 -17.29
CA GLU A 136 19.63 -3.36 -17.10
C GLU A 136 18.54 -3.98 -16.21
N GLY A 137 17.73 -4.86 -16.78
CA GLY A 137 16.68 -5.58 -16.06
C GLY A 137 15.41 -4.78 -15.77
N PHE A 138 15.19 -3.61 -16.38
CA PHE A 138 13.91 -2.89 -16.25
C PHE A 138 13.61 -1.96 -17.44
N CYS A 139 12.33 -1.63 -17.60
CA CYS A 139 11.86 -0.54 -18.43
C CYS A 139 10.86 0.33 -17.65
N LEU A 140 10.74 1.59 -18.05
CA LEU A 140 9.88 2.57 -17.42
C LEU A 140 9.30 3.52 -18.47
N ALA A 141 8.01 3.84 -18.33
CA ALA A 141 7.36 4.92 -19.05
C ALA A 141 6.63 5.83 -18.07
N SER A 142 6.83 7.12 -18.25
CA SER A 142 6.18 8.16 -17.47
C SER A 142 5.49 9.15 -18.40
N ARG A 143 4.30 9.60 -18.04
CA ARG A 143 3.54 10.60 -18.79
C ARG A 143 2.88 11.57 -17.83
N ARG A 144 3.09 12.86 -18.08
CA ARG A 144 2.38 13.91 -17.36
C ARG A 144 0.88 13.88 -17.69
N GLY A 145 0.06 14.00 -16.65
CA GLY A 145 -1.38 14.19 -16.73
C GLY A 145 -1.76 15.61 -17.15
N VAL A 146 -3.00 15.99 -16.84
CA VAL A 146 -3.55 17.32 -17.18
C VAL A 146 -3.13 18.41 -16.20
N ARG A 147 -2.40 18.06 -15.14
CA ARG A 147 -1.87 19.02 -14.16
C ARG A 147 -0.71 19.82 -14.76
N HIS A 148 -0.40 20.96 -14.14
CA HIS A 148 0.60 21.90 -14.64
C HIS A 148 2.04 21.36 -14.51
N ALA A 149 2.29 20.41 -13.61
CA ALA A 149 3.59 19.79 -13.37
C ALA A 149 3.44 18.26 -13.32
N MET A 150 4.51 17.56 -13.71
CA MET A 150 4.68 16.12 -13.47
C MET A 150 5.18 15.95 -12.05
N GLU A 151 4.34 15.51 -11.12
CA GLU A 151 4.68 15.29 -9.71
C GLU A 151 5.13 13.85 -9.43
N ASP A 152 4.89 12.93 -10.35
CA ASP A 152 5.44 11.57 -10.33
C ASP A 152 6.98 11.51 -10.47
N GLY A 153 7.57 10.43 -9.96
CA GLY A 153 9.00 10.13 -10.05
C GLY A 153 9.32 8.65 -9.87
N TYR A 154 10.61 8.32 -9.94
CA TYR A 154 11.10 6.95 -9.80
C TYR A 154 12.53 6.94 -9.23
N GLY A 155 12.94 5.78 -8.71
CA GLY A 155 14.29 5.54 -8.21
C GLY A 155 14.78 4.16 -8.61
N VAL A 156 16.03 4.06 -9.05
CA VAL A 156 16.63 2.77 -9.43
C VAL A 156 18.08 2.72 -8.95
N ILE A 157 18.44 1.61 -8.30
CA ILE A 157 19.82 1.22 -8.00
C ILE A 157 19.99 -0.20 -8.56
N THR A 158 20.64 -0.32 -9.70
CA THR A 158 20.91 -1.61 -10.35
C THR A 158 22.03 -2.35 -9.62
N ARG A 159 21.95 -3.69 -9.65
CA ARG A 159 22.92 -4.72 -9.20
C ARG A 159 24.18 -4.15 -8.52
N HIS A 160 24.02 -3.68 -7.29
CA HIS A 160 25.11 -3.17 -6.47
C HIS A 160 25.75 -4.36 -5.76
N LYS A 161 27.01 -4.66 -6.09
CA LYS A 161 27.82 -5.60 -5.30
C LYS A 161 28.35 -4.86 -4.09
N ILE A 162 27.99 -5.32 -2.90
CA ILE A 162 28.55 -4.79 -1.65
C ILE A 162 29.82 -5.55 -1.29
N GLU A 163 30.77 -4.89 -0.63
CA GLU A 163 31.91 -5.55 0.00
C GLU A 163 31.41 -6.67 0.92
N GLY A 164 31.64 -7.92 0.52
CA GLY A 164 31.02 -9.10 1.15
C GLY A 164 30.28 -10.02 0.18
N GLY A 165 30.06 -9.60 -1.09
CA GLY A 165 29.59 -10.47 -2.17
C GLY A 165 28.08 -10.56 -2.37
N SER A 166 27.27 -9.98 -1.46
CA SER A 166 25.82 -9.93 -1.58
C SER A 166 25.37 -9.03 -2.75
N GLN A 167 24.33 -9.50 -3.45
CA GLN A 167 23.75 -8.81 -4.59
C GLN A 167 22.49 -8.07 -4.18
N LEU A 168 22.47 -6.76 -4.42
CA LEU A 168 21.33 -5.90 -4.12
C LEU A 168 20.86 -5.13 -5.35
N ALA A 169 19.56 -5.00 -5.53
CA ALA A 169 18.95 -4.07 -6.48
C ALA A 169 17.72 -3.41 -5.85
N PHE A 170 17.51 -2.14 -6.15
CA PHE A 170 16.39 -1.37 -5.64
C PHE A 170 15.66 -0.68 -6.78
N TYR A 171 14.33 -0.71 -6.74
CA TYR A 171 13.43 -0.07 -7.69
C TYR A 171 12.31 0.63 -6.93
N GLY A 172 11.85 1.77 -7.42
CA GLY A 172 10.76 2.51 -6.79
C GLY A 172 10.01 3.39 -7.78
N VAL A 173 8.69 3.47 -7.60
CA VAL A 173 7.80 4.45 -8.25
C VAL A 173 7.20 5.32 -7.14
N TYR A 174 7.16 6.62 -7.40
CA TYR A 174 6.69 7.62 -6.45
C TYR A 174 5.63 8.50 -7.10
N ASP A 175 4.53 8.70 -6.39
CA ASP A 175 3.41 9.55 -6.81
C ASP A 175 3.32 10.74 -5.86
N GLY A 176 3.47 11.94 -6.40
CA GLY A 176 3.66 13.16 -5.63
C GLY A 176 2.39 13.99 -5.52
N HIS A 177 2.20 14.63 -4.38
CA HIS A 177 1.12 15.61 -4.21
C HIS A 177 1.58 16.86 -3.45
N GLY A 178 1.01 18.00 -3.84
CA GLY A 178 1.27 19.28 -3.16
C GLY A 178 2.64 19.87 -3.47
N GLY A 179 3.22 19.53 -4.63
CA GLY A 179 4.54 19.92 -5.07
C GLY A 179 5.48 18.73 -5.25
N ARG A 180 6.48 18.89 -6.12
CA ARG A 180 7.44 17.83 -6.45
C ARG A 180 8.56 17.60 -5.44
N ALA A 181 8.70 18.50 -4.46
CA ALA A 181 9.81 18.46 -3.51
C ALA A 181 9.89 17.14 -2.71
N ALA A 182 8.76 16.57 -2.32
CA ALA A 182 8.71 15.29 -1.63
C ALA A 182 9.22 14.15 -2.53
N VAL A 183 8.74 14.09 -3.77
CA VAL A 183 9.16 13.07 -4.74
C VAL A 183 10.63 13.19 -5.11
N ASP A 184 11.13 14.41 -5.36
CA ASP A 184 12.54 14.64 -5.66
C ASP A 184 13.43 14.19 -4.50
N PHE A 185 13.01 14.44 -3.25
CA PHE A 185 13.75 14.01 -2.07
C PHE A 185 13.72 12.50 -1.87
N VAL A 186 12.54 11.88 -1.98
CA VAL A 186 12.35 10.43 -1.86
C VAL A 186 13.15 9.70 -2.93
N ALA A 187 13.13 10.17 -4.17
CA ALA A 187 13.90 9.60 -5.27
C ALA A 187 15.42 9.69 -5.04
N ASP A 188 15.92 10.76 -4.42
CA ASP A 188 17.35 10.90 -4.11
C ASP A 188 17.79 10.06 -2.91
N LYS A 189 16.94 9.93 -1.88
CA LYS A 189 17.35 9.39 -0.56
C LYS A 189 16.89 7.97 -0.29
N LEU A 190 15.65 7.62 -0.62
CA LEU A 190 15.02 6.40 -0.10
C LEU A 190 15.79 5.14 -0.49
N GLY A 191 16.14 5.00 -1.77
CA GLY A 191 16.89 3.84 -2.25
C GLY A 191 18.25 3.68 -1.57
N LYS A 192 18.97 4.79 -1.35
CA LYS A 192 20.27 4.77 -0.66
C LYS A 192 20.11 4.34 0.80
N ASN A 193 19.12 4.89 1.49
CA ASN A 193 18.83 4.56 2.88
C ASN A 193 18.41 3.08 3.03
N VAL A 194 17.55 2.59 2.13
CA VAL A 194 17.10 1.18 2.14
C VAL A 194 18.26 0.23 1.86
N VAL A 195 19.06 0.49 0.81
CA VAL A 195 20.21 -0.37 0.47
C VAL A 195 21.24 -0.38 1.59
N ALA A 196 21.57 0.77 2.18
CA ALA A 196 22.50 0.87 3.30
C ALA A 196 21.99 0.13 4.54
N ALA A 197 20.72 0.30 4.90
CA ALA A 197 20.12 -0.36 6.05
C ALA A 197 20.06 -1.89 5.87
N ALA A 198 19.65 -2.36 4.69
CA ALA A 198 19.59 -3.79 4.36
C ALA A 198 20.98 -4.45 4.34
N ALA A 199 22.01 -3.73 3.87
CA ALA A 199 23.39 -4.19 3.91
C ALA A 199 23.93 -4.32 5.35
N ALA A 200 23.58 -3.36 6.22
CA ALA A 200 23.98 -3.38 7.62
C ALA A 200 23.30 -4.50 8.42
N ALA A 201 22.03 -4.81 8.12
CA ALA A 201 21.31 -5.94 8.71
C ALA A 201 22.07 -7.26 8.52
N ALA A 202 22.61 -7.51 7.31
CA ALA A 202 23.39 -8.70 7.01
C ALA A 202 24.70 -8.81 7.84
N THR A 203 25.35 -7.69 8.15
CA THR A 203 26.62 -7.67 8.91
C THR A 203 26.41 -8.02 10.39
N THR A 204 25.22 -7.70 10.93
CA THR A 204 24.87 -7.96 12.33
C THR A 204 24.69 -9.46 12.58
N MET A 205 24.18 -10.20 11.58
CA MET A 205 24.06 -11.66 11.62
C MET A 205 25.41 -12.40 11.69
N SER A 206 26.44 -11.94 10.98
CA SER A 206 27.78 -12.56 11.07
C SER A 206 28.36 -12.47 12.49
N ARG A 207 27.89 -11.53 13.32
CA ARG A 207 28.27 -11.41 14.74
C ARG A 207 27.43 -12.28 15.67
N HIS A 208 26.14 -12.45 15.40
CA HIS A 208 25.25 -13.32 16.20
C HIS A 208 25.43 -14.82 15.90
N GLN A 209 25.82 -15.20 14.68
CA GLN A 209 26.14 -16.59 14.33
C GLN A 209 27.35 -17.15 15.10
N ALA A 210 28.22 -16.28 15.63
CA ALA A 210 29.33 -16.70 16.48
C ALA A 210 28.91 -17.08 17.91
N ALA A 211 27.64 -16.88 18.30
CA ALA A 211 27.20 -16.95 19.70
C ALA A 211 26.09 -17.98 20.03
N GLY A 212 25.49 -18.73 19.09
CA GLY A 212 24.43 -19.68 19.49
C GLY A 212 23.74 -20.54 18.42
N SER A 213 23.15 -21.64 18.91
CA SER A 213 22.64 -22.84 18.22
C SER A 213 21.20 -22.74 17.68
N SER A 214 20.88 -21.76 16.84
CA SER A 214 19.55 -21.69 16.22
C SER A 214 19.40 -22.63 15.02
N SER A 215 18.20 -23.17 14.81
CA SER A 215 17.87 -23.98 13.63
C SER A 215 17.96 -23.13 12.35
N PRO A 216 18.34 -23.70 11.18
CA PRO A 216 18.37 -22.96 9.91
C PRO A 216 17.05 -22.26 9.55
N SER A 217 15.91 -22.81 10.00
CA SER A 217 14.59 -22.21 9.81
C SER A 217 14.32 -21.00 10.72
N GLN A 218 14.90 -20.98 11.92
CA GLN A 218 14.81 -19.83 12.84
C GLN A 218 15.74 -18.71 12.39
N GLN A 219 16.96 -19.06 11.96
CA GLN A 219 17.92 -18.09 11.43
C GLN A 219 17.37 -17.35 10.21
N ARG A 220 16.70 -18.05 9.29
CA ARG A 220 16.03 -17.38 8.16
C ARG A 220 14.96 -16.43 8.64
N ARG A 221 14.07 -16.84 9.56
CA ARG A 221 12.99 -15.98 10.12
C ARG A 221 13.53 -14.70 10.76
N GLU A 222 14.57 -14.83 11.57
CA GLU A 222 15.25 -13.70 12.21
C GLU A 222 15.84 -12.73 11.16
N GLU A 223 16.46 -13.26 10.09
CA GLU A 223 16.94 -12.45 8.97
C GLU A 223 15.81 -11.71 8.23
N GLU A 224 14.65 -12.34 8.04
CA GLU A 224 13.51 -11.70 7.37
C GLU A 224 13.00 -10.51 8.18
N ASP A 225 12.87 -10.70 9.48
CA ASP A 225 12.43 -9.67 10.41
C ASP A 225 13.44 -8.50 10.46
N ASP A 226 14.74 -8.81 10.43
CA ASP A 226 15.80 -7.79 10.43
C ASP A 226 15.82 -6.94 9.15
N VAL A 227 15.72 -7.55 7.96
CA VAL A 227 15.68 -6.80 6.69
C VAL A 227 14.40 -5.97 6.61
N THR A 228 13.26 -6.53 7.03
CA THR A 228 11.99 -5.80 7.05
C THR A 228 12.03 -4.62 8.03
N ALA A 229 12.62 -4.81 9.20
CA ALA A 229 12.84 -3.74 10.18
C ALA A 229 13.80 -2.67 9.65
N ALA A 230 14.85 -3.06 8.92
CA ALA A 230 15.78 -2.15 8.28
C ALA A 230 15.10 -1.30 7.18
N ILE A 231 14.25 -1.90 6.35
CA ILE A 231 13.45 -1.18 5.35
C ILE A 231 12.52 -0.17 6.05
N ARG A 232 11.80 -0.61 7.09
CA ARG A 232 10.93 0.27 7.89
C ARG A 232 11.71 1.46 8.46
N ALA A 233 12.88 1.21 9.05
CA ALA A 233 13.72 2.26 9.60
C ALA A 233 14.21 3.24 8.52
N ALA A 234 14.55 2.76 7.32
CA ALA A 234 14.96 3.60 6.20
C ALA A 234 13.82 4.51 5.70
N TYR A 235 12.58 4.00 5.63
CA TYR A 235 11.40 4.80 5.32
C TYR A 235 11.19 5.92 6.34
N LEU A 236 11.15 5.57 7.62
CA LEU A 236 10.95 6.55 8.71
C LEU A 236 12.08 7.58 8.78
N THR A 237 13.32 7.17 8.55
CA THR A 237 14.48 8.08 8.50
C THR A 237 14.33 9.07 7.35
N THR A 238 14.05 8.58 6.14
CA THR A 238 13.86 9.42 4.95
C THR A 238 12.72 10.42 5.16
N ASP A 239 11.61 9.99 5.75
CA ASP A 239 10.49 10.86 6.09
C ASP A 239 10.87 11.95 7.10
N SER A 240 11.56 11.58 8.18
CA SER A 240 12.02 12.54 9.20
C SER A 240 12.99 13.59 8.63
N GLU A 241 13.90 13.17 7.73
CA GLU A 241 14.82 14.07 7.04
C GLU A 241 14.07 15.02 6.11
N PHE A 242 13.06 14.54 5.38
CA PHE A 242 12.23 15.40 4.54
C PHE A 242 11.45 16.43 5.36
N LEU A 243 10.78 15.99 6.43
CA LEU A 243 10.03 16.87 7.33
C LEU A 243 10.92 17.97 7.95
N SER A 244 12.20 17.66 8.21
CA SER A 244 13.16 18.62 8.76
C SER A 244 13.47 19.79 7.81
N GLN A 245 13.20 19.66 6.51
CA GLN A 245 13.40 20.73 5.54
C GLN A 245 12.30 21.80 5.60
N GLY A 246 11.19 21.54 6.29
CA GLY A 246 10.08 22.49 6.40
C GLY A 246 9.35 22.77 5.08
N VAL A 247 9.52 21.90 4.09
CA VAL A 247 8.87 22.01 2.78
C VAL A 247 7.53 21.27 2.81
N ARG A 248 6.54 21.77 2.06
CA ARG A 248 5.22 21.14 1.95
C ARG A 248 5.18 20.10 0.84
N GLY A 249 4.16 19.26 0.89
CA GLY A 249 3.91 18.18 -0.07
C GLY A 249 4.13 16.81 0.56
N GLY A 250 3.78 15.80 -0.19
CA GLY A 250 3.98 14.41 0.19
C GLY A 250 4.17 13.53 -1.03
N ALA A 251 4.52 12.28 -0.77
CA ALA A 251 4.72 11.28 -1.80
C ALA A 251 4.27 9.89 -1.34
N CYS A 252 3.54 9.20 -2.20
CA CYS A 252 3.34 7.76 -2.13
C CYS A 252 4.55 7.04 -2.73
N ALA A 253 4.76 5.78 -2.36
CA ALA A 253 5.85 4.97 -2.86
C ALA A 253 5.50 3.49 -2.87
N ALA A 254 5.69 2.84 -4.02
CA ALA A 254 5.84 1.40 -4.12
C ALA A 254 7.29 1.08 -4.49
N THR A 255 7.98 0.31 -3.67
CA THR A 255 9.39 -0.05 -3.87
C THR A 255 9.62 -1.55 -3.85
N ALA A 256 10.69 -1.99 -4.50
CA ALA A 256 11.14 -3.36 -4.55
C ALA A 256 12.64 -3.43 -4.27
N LEU A 257 13.03 -4.17 -3.23
CA LEU A 257 14.40 -4.52 -2.91
C LEU A 257 14.61 -6.00 -3.24
N VAL A 258 15.57 -6.29 -4.11
CA VAL A 258 16.05 -7.65 -4.33
C VAL A 258 17.34 -7.82 -3.56
N LYS A 259 17.39 -8.78 -2.63
CA LYS A 259 18.57 -9.13 -1.82
C LYS A 259 18.76 -10.64 -1.82
N ASP A 260 19.89 -11.12 -2.34
CA ASP A 260 20.31 -12.52 -2.21
C ASP A 260 19.23 -13.57 -2.59
N GLY A 261 18.45 -13.30 -3.65
CA GLY A 261 17.37 -14.19 -4.12
C GLY A 261 16.02 -13.98 -3.42
N GLU A 262 15.90 -12.96 -2.59
CA GLU A 262 14.65 -12.57 -1.92
C GLU A 262 14.17 -11.22 -2.46
N LEU A 263 12.87 -11.13 -2.75
CA LEU A 263 12.20 -9.91 -3.16
C LEU A 263 11.38 -9.36 -2.00
N TYR A 264 11.71 -8.15 -1.55
CA TYR A 264 10.96 -7.39 -0.56
C TYR A 264 10.25 -6.24 -1.28
N VAL A 265 8.92 -6.21 -1.19
CA VAL A 265 8.10 -5.18 -1.82
C VAL A 265 7.41 -4.37 -0.74
N SER A 266 7.68 -3.07 -0.71
CA SER A 266 7.22 -2.17 0.36
C SER A 266 6.35 -1.04 -0.21
N ASN A 267 5.21 -0.79 0.42
CA ASN A 267 4.26 0.24 -0.01
C ASN A 267 3.91 1.23 1.10
N VAL A 268 3.82 2.50 0.72
CA VAL A 268 3.25 3.61 1.50
C VAL A 268 2.39 4.42 0.52
N GLY A 269 1.09 4.53 0.80
CA GLY A 269 0.14 5.20 -0.11
C GLY A 269 -0.55 4.24 -1.09
N ASP A 270 -0.98 4.78 -2.23
CA ASP A 270 -1.84 4.15 -3.25
C ASP A 270 -1.12 3.85 -4.58
N CYS A 271 0.21 3.95 -4.60
CA CYS A 271 0.99 3.19 -5.56
C CYS A 271 0.80 1.69 -5.34
N ARG A 272 1.05 0.88 -6.37
CA ARG A 272 0.89 -0.59 -6.27
C ARG A 272 1.97 -1.36 -7.01
N ALA A 273 2.29 -2.52 -6.45
CA ALA A 273 3.19 -3.51 -7.00
C ALA A 273 2.45 -4.82 -7.29
N VAL A 274 2.55 -5.31 -8.53
CA VAL A 274 1.90 -6.54 -8.99
C VAL A 274 2.94 -7.47 -9.61
N LEU A 275 3.02 -8.69 -9.09
CA LEU A 275 3.87 -9.76 -9.59
C LEU A 275 3.18 -10.47 -10.76
N GLY A 276 3.89 -10.58 -11.88
CA GLY A 276 3.49 -11.37 -13.03
C GLY A 276 4.13 -12.75 -12.99
N SER A 277 3.29 -13.78 -13.00
CA SER A 277 3.74 -15.18 -12.97
C SER A 277 4.08 -15.72 -14.38
N ARG A 278 4.81 -16.84 -14.47
CA ARG A 278 5.06 -17.57 -15.73
C ARG A 278 3.77 -18.05 -16.38
N GLY A 279 2.78 -18.40 -15.57
CA GLY A 279 1.43 -18.77 -16.02
C GLY A 279 0.55 -17.58 -16.41
N GLY A 280 1.08 -16.35 -16.38
CA GLY A 280 0.32 -15.13 -16.67
C GLY A 280 -0.62 -14.71 -15.55
N VAL A 281 -0.46 -15.22 -14.33
CA VAL A 281 -1.33 -14.86 -13.19
C VAL A 281 -0.80 -13.59 -12.52
N ALA A 282 -1.67 -12.62 -12.28
CA ALA A 282 -1.35 -11.41 -11.53
C ALA A 282 -1.57 -11.60 -10.03
N THR A 283 -0.53 -11.32 -9.25
CA THR A 283 -0.59 -11.33 -7.78
C THR A 283 -0.18 -9.96 -7.26
N ALA A 284 -1.11 -9.21 -6.67
CA ALA A 284 -0.78 -7.97 -5.99
C ALA A 284 0.04 -8.27 -4.72
N LEU A 285 1.24 -7.71 -4.64
CA LEU A 285 2.11 -7.84 -3.47
C LEU A 285 1.88 -6.73 -2.45
N THR A 286 1.12 -5.70 -2.83
CA THR A 286 0.80 -4.55 -1.98
C THR A 286 -0.71 -4.33 -1.96
N SER A 287 -1.18 -3.70 -0.88
CA SER A 287 -2.54 -3.19 -0.73
C SER A 287 -2.50 -1.68 -0.59
N ASP A 288 -3.37 -0.97 -1.30
CA ASP A 288 -3.38 0.49 -1.33
C ASP A 288 -3.79 1.06 0.03
N HIS A 289 -3.04 2.05 0.51
CA HIS A 289 -3.31 2.74 1.77
C HIS A 289 -4.26 3.92 1.54
N THR A 290 -5.54 3.59 1.43
CA THR A 290 -6.61 4.59 1.31
C THR A 290 -7.31 4.80 2.65
N PRO A 291 -7.83 6.00 2.94
CA PRO A 291 -8.62 6.25 4.15
C PRO A 291 -9.94 5.45 4.19
N GLY A 292 -10.37 4.87 3.07
CA GLY A 292 -11.51 3.96 3.00
C GLY A 292 -11.21 2.54 3.50
N ARG A 293 -9.93 2.16 3.58
CA ARG A 293 -9.49 0.86 4.12
C ARG A 293 -9.83 0.81 5.62
N GLU A 294 -10.43 -0.29 6.06
CA GLU A 294 -11.05 -0.36 7.39
C GLU A 294 -10.06 -0.16 8.54
N ASP A 295 -8.92 -0.85 8.48
CA ASP A 295 -7.84 -0.73 9.46
C ASP A 295 -7.23 0.68 9.49
N GLU A 296 -7.02 1.30 8.33
CA GLU A 296 -6.49 2.66 8.21
C GLU A 296 -7.49 3.70 8.74
N ARG A 297 -8.78 3.55 8.42
CA ARG A 297 -9.84 4.40 8.96
C ARG A 297 -9.89 4.33 10.49
N LEU A 298 -9.88 3.12 11.04
CA LEU A 298 -9.87 2.91 12.50
C LEU A 298 -8.62 3.51 13.16
N ARG A 299 -7.45 3.38 12.53
CA ARG A 299 -6.20 4.00 13.00
C ARG A 299 -6.30 5.53 13.05
N ILE A 300 -6.88 6.15 12.03
CA ILE A 300 -7.06 7.61 11.96
C ILE A 300 -8.07 8.08 13.02
N GLU A 301 -9.23 7.42 13.12
CA GLU A 301 -10.30 7.78 14.04
C GLU A 301 -9.90 7.58 15.52
N SER A 302 -9.18 6.50 15.83
CA SER A 302 -8.68 6.22 17.19
C SER A 302 -7.61 7.21 17.67
N THR A 303 -6.96 7.93 16.75
CA THR A 303 -5.97 8.97 17.05
C THR A 303 -6.56 10.40 16.97
N GLY A 304 -7.89 10.49 16.95
CA GLY A 304 -8.64 11.76 17.01
C GLY A 304 -8.81 12.47 15.66
N GLY A 305 -8.46 11.81 14.55
CA GLY A 305 -8.77 12.29 13.21
C GLY A 305 -10.17 11.85 12.77
N TYR A 306 -10.61 12.28 11.60
CA TYR A 306 -11.80 11.75 10.94
C TYR A 306 -11.51 11.46 9.48
N VAL A 307 -12.29 10.52 8.93
CA VAL A 307 -12.32 10.24 7.51
C VAL A 307 -13.70 10.59 6.98
N SER A 308 -13.73 11.32 5.87
CA SER A 308 -14.95 11.64 5.15
C SER A 308 -14.95 10.98 3.77
N CYS A 309 -16.12 10.55 3.32
CA CYS A 309 -16.34 10.15 1.93
C CYS A 309 -17.21 11.22 1.28
N GLY A 310 -16.61 12.02 0.39
CA GLY A 310 -17.32 13.10 -0.29
C GLY A 310 -18.35 12.59 -1.31
N GLY A 311 -19.15 13.49 -1.87
CA GLY A 311 -20.12 13.14 -2.92
C GLY A 311 -19.50 12.56 -4.20
N SER A 312 -18.18 12.68 -4.38
CA SER A 312 -17.41 12.05 -5.45
C SER A 312 -17.02 10.59 -5.17
N GLY A 313 -17.33 10.05 -3.97
CA GLY A 313 -16.96 8.70 -3.56
C GLY A 313 -15.50 8.52 -3.14
N VAL A 314 -14.73 9.62 -3.02
CA VAL A 314 -13.31 9.58 -2.61
C VAL A 314 -13.22 9.81 -1.11
N TRP A 315 -12.56 8.87 -0.43
CA TRP A 315 -12.28 8.95 1.00
C TRP A 315 -11.12 9.89 1.28
N ARG A 316 -11.24 10.76 2.29
CA ARG A 316 -10.23 11.74 2.65
C ARG A 316 -10.00 11.83 4.15
N VAL A 317 -8.73 11.92 4.54
CA VAL A 317 -8.30 12.26 5.91
C VAL A 317 -8.51 13.75 6.12
N GLN A 318 -9.28 14.14 7.14
CA GLN A 318 -9.56 15.54 7.48
C GLN A 318 -10.08 16.38 6.28
N ASP A 319 -10.92 15.78 5.42
CA ASP A 319 -11.39 16.38 4.15
C ASP A 319 -10.28 16.78 3.16
N SER A 320 -9.02 16.44 3.44
CA SER A 320 -7.86 16.94 2.71
C SER A 320 -7.24 15.84 1.84
N LEU A 321 -6.64 14.82 2.45
CA LEU A 321 -5.74 13.89 1.76
C LEU A 321 -6.43 12.57 1.40
N ALA A 322 -6.29 12.10 0.16
CA ALA A 322 -6.94 10.87 -0.32
C ALA A 322 -6.16 9.58 -0.01
N VAL A 323 -5.00 9.70 0.63
CA VAL A 323 -4.17 8.58 1.09
C VAL A 323 -4.03 8.62 2.61
N SER A 324 -3.88 7.43 3.22
CA SER A 324 -3.73 7.30 4.68
C SER A 324 -2.27 7.16 5.12
N ARG A 325 -1.35 6.90 4.18
CA ARG A 325 0.09 6.82 4.41
C ARG A 325 0.84 7.54 3.29
N ALA A 326 1.87 8.31 3.64
CA ALA A 326 2.71 9.07 2.72
C ALA A 326 4.01 9.53 3.40
N PHE A 327 5.04 9.78 2.60
CA PHE A 327 6.17 10.63 2.99
C PHE A 327 5.69 12.09 3.07
N GLY A 328 6.27 12.89 3.96
CA GLY A 328 5.91 14.30 4.11
C GLY A 328 4.56 14.49 4.79
N ASP A 329 3.76 15.43 4.27
CA ASP A 329 2.44 15.79 4.81
C ASP A 329 2.46 16.26 6.27
N ALA A 330 3.43 17.11 6.61
CA ALA A 330 3.67 17.61 7.97
C ALA A 330 2.39 18.08 8.71
N GLY A 331 1.47 18.73 8.00
CA GLY A 331 0.22 19.27 8.57
C GLY A 331 -0.79 18.20 9.01
N VAL A 332 -0.68 16.96 8.52
CA VAL A 332 -1.59 15.84 8.85
C VAL A 332 -0.83 14.60 9.33
N LYS A 333 0.47 14.73 9.66
CA LYS A 333 1.35 13.62 10.06
C LYS A 333 0.89 12.86 11.31
N GLN A 334 0.05 13.49 12.14
CA GLN A 334 -0.61 12.80 13.26
C GLN A 334 -1.44 11.60 12.78
N TRP A 335 -2.03 11.67 11.60
CA TRP A 335 -2.92 10.65 11.03
C TRP A 335 -2.32 9.94 9.81
N VAL A 336 -1.43 10.62 9.09
CA VAL A 336 -0.74 10.09 7.90
C VAL A 336 0.65 9.60 8.28
N THR A 337 0.84 8.28 8.32
CA THR A 337 2.12 7.64 8.68
C THR A 337 2.97 7.36 7.44
N CYS A 338 4.28 7.24 7.61
CA CYS A 338 5.21 6.76 6.58
C CYS A 338 5.67 5.31 6.83
N GLU A 339 4.95 4.57 7.67
CA GLU A 339 5.28 3.17 7.97
C GLU A 339 4.87 2.24 6.80
N PRO A 340 5.84 1.58 6.14
CA PRO A 340 5.54 0.72 5.01
C PRO A 340 4.94 -0.62 5.42
N GLU A 341 4.00 -1.11 4.62
CA GLU A 341 3.68 -2.54 4.58
C GLU A 341 4.62 -3.23 3.62
N THR A 342 5.28 -4.31 4.08
CA THR A 342 6.28 -5.05 3.30
C THR A 342 5.87 -6.50 3.11
N ALA A 343 5.79 -6.93 1.85
CA ALA A 343 5.63 -8.32 1.47
C ALA A 343 6.97 -8.91 1.04
N ARG A 344 7.17 -10.20 1.33
CA ARG A 344 8.36 -10.96 0.92
C ARG A 344 7.98 -12.08 -0.04
N VAL A 345 8.79 -12.27 -1.07
CA VAL A 345 8.68 -13.38 -2.03
C VAL A 345 10.07 -13.95 -2.29
N SER A 346 10.25 -15.25 -2.05
CA SER A 346 11.48 -15.96 -2.42
C SER A 346 11.53 -16.20 -3.93
N LEU A 347 12.62 -15.77 -4.55
CA LEU A 347 12.86 -15.99 -5.98
C LEU A 347 13.56 -17.34 -6.13
N THR A 348 12.82 -18.37 -6.54
CA THR A 348 13.36 -19.72 -6.74
C THR A 348 13.40 -20.07 -8.23
N ALA A 349 14.34 -20.91 -8.66
CA ALA A 349 14.50 -21.27 -10.08
C ALA A 349 13.27 -21.99 -10.66
N ASP A 350 12.60 -22.78 -9.82
CA ASP A 350 11.32 -23.45 -10.05
C ASP A 350 10.10 -22.54 -9.83
N GLY A 351 10.33 -21.33 -9.30
CA GLY A 351 9.29 -20.36 -8.98
C GLY A 351 8.64 -19.77 -10.22
N ASP A 352 7.39 -19.37 -10.06
CA ASP A 352 6.60 -18.76 -11.12
C ASP A 352 6.89 -17.27 -11.33
N CYS A 353 7.78 -16.65 -10.56
CA CYS A 353 8.05 -15.20 -10.67
C CYS A 353 8.77 -14.86 -11.98
N ARG A 354 8.18 -13.99 -12.81
CA ARG A 354 8.80 -13.55 -14.08
C ARG A 354 9.19 -12.07 -14.05
N PHE A 355 8.26 -11.22 -13.68
CA PHE A 355 8.45 -9.77 -13.67
C PHE A 355 7.60 -9.11 -12.60
N LEU A 356 7.96 -7.88 -12.23
CA LEU A 356 7.20 -7.04 -11.32
C LEU A 356 6.75 -5.77 -12.04
N VAL A 357 5.49 -5.38 -11.86
CA VAL A 357 4.95 -4.10 -12.32
C VAL A 357 4.78 -3.19 -11.11
N LEU A 358 5.48 -2.06 -11.10
CA LEU A 358 5.32 -0.96 -10.13
C LEU A 358 4.67 0.21 -10.85
N ALA A 359 3.62 0.81 -10.31
CA ALA A 359 3.04 2.02 -10.90
C ALA A 359 2.30 2.91 -9.89
N SER A 360 2.12 4.18 -10.26
CA SER A 360 1.24 5.16 -9.59
C SER A 360 -0.24 4.85 -9.82
N ASP A 361 -1.12 5.51 -9.05
CA ASP A 361 -2.56 5.29 -9.13
C ASP A 361 -3.15 5.71 -10.50
N GLY A 362 -2.44 6.59 -11.23
CA GLY A 362 -2.76 7.00 -12.58
C GLY A 362 -2.87 5.83 -13.57
N LEU A 363 -2.16 4.71 -13.31
CA LEU A 363 -2.40 3.42 -13.97
C LEU A 363 -3.53 2.64 -13.31
N TRP A 364 -3.40 2.35 -12.01
CA TRP A 364 -4.22 1.37 -11.30
C TRP A 364 -5.70 1.76 -11.15
N CYS A 365 -6.01 3.06 -11.27
CA CYS A 365 -7.39 3.54 -11.34
C CYS A 365 -8.11 3.13 -12.64
N LYS A 366 -7.37 2.74 -13.69
CA LYS A 366 -7.92 2.46 -15.04
C LYS A 366 -7.58 1.08 -15.59
N VAL A 367 -6.51 0.46 -15.10
CA VAL A 367 -6.02 -0.83 -15.57
C VAL A 367 -5.99 -1.79 -14.39
N SER A 368 -6.64 -2.94 -14.54
CA SER A 368 -6.64 -3.97 -13.50
C SER A 368 -5.30 -4.70 -13.43
N ASN A 369 -5.03 -5.32 -12.29
CA ASN A 369 -3.80 -6.09 -12.06
C ASN A 369 -3.57 -7.16 -13.16
N GLN A 370 -4.64 -7.87 -13.54
CA GLN A 370 -4.57 -8.93 -14.56
C GLN A 370 -4.30 -8.37 -15.96
N GLU A 371 -5.01 -7.32 -16.36
CA GLU A 371 -4.76 -6.66 -17.64
C GLU A 371 -3.33 -6.15 -17.76
N ALA A 372 -2.76 -5.63 -16.67
CA ALA A 372 -1.39 -5.16 -16.67
C ALA A 372 -0.38 -6.30 -16.92
N VAL A 373 -0.57 -7.43 -16.24
CA VAL A 373 0.26 -8.63 -16.42
C VAL A 373 0.09 -9.23 -17.81
N ASP A 374 -1.14 -9.28 -18.34
CA ASP A 374 -1.43 -9.79 -19.67
C ASP A 374 -0.72 -8.97 -20.76
N ALA A 375 -0.77 -7.64 -20.67
CA ALA A 375 -0.09 -6.75 -21.61
C ALA A 375 1.44 -6.95 -21.60
N VAL A 376 2.04 -7.02 -20.40
CA VAL A 376 3.48 -7.27 -20.26
C VAL A 376 3.87 -8.65 -20.80
N ALA A 377 3.07 -9.68 -20.50
CA ALA A 377 3.31 -11.04 -20.97
C ALA A 377 3.17 -11.15 -22.50
N ALA A 378 2.20 -10.46 -23.11
CA ALA A 378 2.01 -10.40 -24.54
C ALA A 378 3.19 -9.71 -25.24
N ALA A 379 3.67 -8.59 -24.71
CA ALA A 379 4.85 -7.89 -25.23
C ALA A 379 6.11 -8.78 -25.17
N ALA A 380 6.31 -9.50 -24.06
CA ALA A 380 7.43 -10.44 -23.92
C ALA A 380 7.34 -11.61 -24.91
N ALA A 381 6.14 -12.17 -25.13
CA ALA A 381 5.92 -13.23 -26.10
C ALA A 381 6.20 -12.77 -27.55
N ALA A 382 5.81 -11.55 -27.90
CA ALA A 382 6.05 -10.96 -29.22
C ALA A 382 7.55 -10.71 -29.50
N ALA A 383 8.37 -10.52 -28.44
CA ALA A 383 9.81 -10.32 -28.55
C ALA A 383 10.63 -11.62 -28.69
N GLY A 384 9.99 -12.79 -28.75
CA GLY A 384 10.65 -14.06 -29.07
C GLY A 384 11.49 -14.68 -27.94
N GLY A 385 11.25 -14.34 -26.67
CA GLY A 385 12.03 -14.88 -25.55
C GLY A 385 11.33 -14.85 -24.18
N SER A 386 11.92 -15.60 -23.23
CA SER A 386 11.39 -15.80 -21.88
C SER A 386 11.61 -14.61 -20.93
N GLY A 387 12.47 -13.65 -21.28
CA GLY A 387 12.79 -12.47 -20.47
C GLY A 387 12.02 -11.23 -20.85
N VAL A 388 12.00 -10.25 -19.94
CA VAL A 388 11.59 -8.87 -20.22
C VAL A 388 12.76 -8.15 -20.92
N HIS A 389 13.48 -8.85 -21.80
CA HIS A 389 14.48 -8.24 -22.65
C HIS A 389 13.76 -7.47 -23.75
N VAL A 390 13.61 -6.17 -23.51
CA VAL A 390 13.04 -5.15 -24.40
C VAL A 390 14.01 -4.87 -25.57
N ALA A 391 14.33 -5.89 -26.35
CA ALA A 391 15.00 -5.77 -27.65
C ALA A 391 13.98 -6.11 -28.75
N GLY A 392 12.91 -5.32 -28.84
CA GLY A 392 11.77 -5.56 -29.73
C GLY A 392 10.77 -4.38 -29.75
N SER A 393 9.88 -4.39 -30.74
CA SER A 393 9.10 -3.23 -31.23
C SER A 393 8.03 -2.64 -30.29
N THR A 394 7.64 -3.31 -29.21
CA THR A 394 6.54 -2.86 -28.33
C THR A 394 7.03 -2.75 -26.89
N ASP A 395 7.01 -1.54 -26.35
CA ASP A 395 7.37 -1.26 -24.96
C ASP A 395 6.15 -1.49 -24.05
N PRO A 396 6.19 -2.49 -23.14
CA PRO A 396 5.04 -2.80 -22.31
C PRO A 396 4.65 -1.63 -21.39
N CYS A 397 5.60 -0.80 -20.95
CA CYS A 397 5.28 0.35 -20.10
C CYS A 397 4.48 1.40 -20.89
N LYS A 398 4.84 1.63 -22.16
CA LYS A 398 4.06 2.55 -23.02
C LYS A 398 2.66 2.04 -23.29
N GLU A 399 2.51 0.74 -23.51
CA GLU A 399 1.20 0.14 -23.73
C GLU A 399 0.29 0.35 -22.50
N LEU A 400 0.81 0.12 -21.30
CA LEU A 400 0.10 0.36 -20.05
C LEU A 400 -0.30 1.83 -19.86
N VAL A 401 0.62 2.75 -20.14
CA VAL A 401 0.33 4.20 -20.12
C VAL A 401 -0.77 4.55 -21.13
N ALA A 402 -0.72 3.99 -22.34
CA ALA A 402 -1.72 4.21 -23.38
C ALA A 402 -3.09 3.62 -23.00
N MET A 403 -3.12 2.45 -22.37
CA MET A 403 -4.35 1.84 -21.84
C MET A 403 -5.01 2.74 -20.80
N ALA A 404 -4.26 3.21 -19.79
CA ALA A 404 -4.80 4.11 -18.77
C ALA A 404 -5.31 5.43 -19.39
N ARG A 405 -4.55 6.01 -20.32
CA ARG A 405 -4.96 7.23 -21.04
C ARG A 405 -6.25 7.04 -21.85
N SER A 406 -6.31 6.00 -22.67
CA SER A 406 -7.48 5.74 -23.52
C SER A 406 -8.75 5.49 -22.71
N ARG A 407 -8.60 5.06 -21.44
CA ARG A 407 -9.68 4.88 -20.46
C ARG A 407 -9.94 6.13 -19.61
N GLY A 408 -9.36 7.27 -19.99
CA GLY A 408 -9.62 8.57 -19.39
C GLY A 408 -8.84 8.85 -18.10
N SER A 409 -7.67 8.24 -17.90
CA SER A 409 -6.74 8.71 -16.86
C SER A 409 -6.31 10.14 -17.19
N ARG A 410 -6.45 11.03 -16.20
CA ARG A 410 -6.06 12.45 -16.29
C ARG A 410 -4.90 12.77 -15.35
N ASP A 411 -4.49 11.82 -14.51
CA ASP A 411 -3.38 12.03 -13.58
C ASP A 411 -2.04 11.77 -14.26
N ASP A 412 -0.96 12.08 -13.55
CA ASP A 412 0.37 11.59 -13.91
C ASP A 412 0.36 10.06 -13.90
N ILE A 413 1.13 9.45 -14.81
CA ILE A 413 1.20 8.00 -14.93
C ILE A 413 2.66 7.62 -15.02
N THR A 414 3.14 6.84 -14.06
CA THR A 414 4.47 6.24 -14.08
C THR A 414 4.35 4.75 -13.90
N VAL A 415 4.91 4.00 -14.84
CA VAL A 415 4.91 2.54 -14.86
C VAL A 415 6.33 2.05 -15.02
N MET A 416 6.74 1.13 -14.16
CA MET A 416 8.02 0.43 -14.23
C MET A 416 7.76 -1.08 -14.29
N VAL A 417 8.39 -1.75 -15.24
CA VAL A 417 8.41 -3.22 -15.31
C VAL A 417 9.84 -3.69 -15.07
N VAL A 418 10.01 -4.53 -14.06
CA VAL A 418 11.30 -5.09 -13.63
C VAL A 418 11.36 -6.56 -14.02
N ASP A 419 12.42 -6.97 -14.73
CA ASP A 419 12.73 -8.36 -15.00
C ASP A 419 13.32 -9.02 -13.74
N LEU A 420 12.66 -10.07 -13.26
CA LEU A 420 13.12 -10.81 -12.08
C LEU A 420 14.03 -11.99 -12.44
N GLN A 421 14.09 -12.40 -13.72
CA GLN A 421 14.89 -13.55 -14.14
C GLN A 421 16.39 -13.44 -13.80
N PRO A 422 17.04 -12.26 -13.96
CA PRO A 422 18.46 -12.12 -13.62
C PRO A 422 18.78 -12.38 -12.14
N PHE A 423 17.77 -12.36 -11.27
CA PHE A 423 17.91 -12.54 -9.82
C PHE A 423 17.52 -13.94 -9.34
N LEU A 424 17.07 -14.82 -10.25
CA LEU A 424 16.80 -16.21 -9.91
C LEU A 424 18.12 -16.93 -9.61
N PRO A 425 18.16 -17.80 -8.59
CA PRO A 425 19.33 -18.64 -8.33
C PRO A 425 19.62 -19.52 -9.56
N VAL A 426 20.90 -19.61 -9.92
CA VAL A 426 21.41 -20.38 -11.07
C VAL A 426 21.46 -21.87 -10.75
#